data_AF-A0A8J1L218-F1
#
_entry.id   AF-A0A8J1L218-F1
#
_cell.length_a   1.000
_cell.length_b   1.000
_cell.length_c   1.000
_cell.angle_alpha   90.00
_cell.angle_beta   90.00
_cell.angle_gamma   90.00
#
_symmetry.space_group_name_H-M   'P 1'
#
loop_
_entity.id
_entity.type
_entity.pdbx_description
1 polymer ?
#
loop_
_entity_poly.entity_id
_entity_poly.type
_entity_poly.pdbx_seq_one_letter_code
_entity_poly.pdbx_strand_id
1 'polypeptide(L)'
;MWQHCKAWCRFPCHGHSSQRNLSVNAEVDMLLYCAKKWKGEALRARQMRKAYEEVFLKYHIKSVRPVKDDSYSALRAVLFQVFNQGIPFPGWMKETDILKLPEKLLYSQGCNWIQQFSFGPEKYAGTKVYGKLRRCLEVFKKEWTEICPSKDPAKRRKLCKTIFSDEAKERKLYEAIKFLMLYWVIDGYENIKEGHNLPQFFNLLFSRDTSSDPLSFMINHLNPIGDTTGVEQVEMFLVGYTLEVKIKVFRLTKCSTEKCQVFYPEDYKCDWHEICLVTEDDRHYNIPIITK
;
A
#
# COMPACT_ATOMS: atom_id res chain seq x y z
N MET A 1 -29.91 -18.53 9.64
CA MET A 1 -30.11 -17.49 8.59
C MET A 1 -29.19 -17.73 7.38
N TRP A 2 -29.04 -18.99 6.94
CA TRP A 2 -28.21 -19.41 5.79
C TRP A 2 -28.95 -20.52 5.01
N GLN A 3 -30.25 -20.33 4.77
CA GLN A 3 -31.07 -21.27 3.99
C GLN A 3 -32.00 -20.62 2.96
N HIS A 4 -31.94 -19.30 2.73
CA HIS A 4 -32.81 -18.63 1.75
C HIS A 4 -32.06 -17.67 0.79
N CYS A 5 -31.00 -18.14 0.14
CA CYS A 5 -30.44 -17.47 -1.06
C CYS A 5 -30.39 -18.44 -2.25
N LYS A 6 -31.54 -19.04 -2.58
CA LYS A 6 -31.78 -19.72 -3.87
C LYS A 6 -32.94 -19.05 -4.58
N ALA A 7 -32.70 -17.91 -5.20
CA ALA A 7 -33.43 -17.36 -6.33
C ALA A 7 -32.78 -16.02 -6.69
N TRP A 8 -32.87 -15.60 -7.95
CA TRP A 8 -32.34 -14.36 -8.53
C TRP A 8 -30.90 -14.42 -9.10
N CYS A 9 -30.65 -15.42 -9.93
CA CYS A 9 -29.70 -15.28 -11.05
C CYS A 9 -30.48 -15.08 -12.34
N ARG A 10 -30.67 -13.82 -12.77
CA ARG A 10 -30.93 -13.43 -14.16
C ARG A 10 -30.75 -11.92 -14.29
N PHE A 11 -29.50 -11.50 -14.43
CA PHE A 11 -29.17 -10.25 -15.12
C PHE A 11 -28.04 -10.52 -16.12
N PRO A 12 -28.07 -9.89 -17.31
CA PRO A 12 -27.26 -10.33 -18.43
C PRO A 12 -25.80 -9.94 -18.22
N CYS A 13 -24.89 -10.88 -18.50
CA CYS A 13 -23.48 -10.60 -18.67
C CYS A 13 -23.32 -9.60 -19.82
N HIS A 14 -22.98 -8.35 -19.50
CA HIS A 14 -22.59 -7.36 -20.51
C HIS A 14 -21.08 -7.17 -20.47
N GLY A 15 -20.43 -7.52 -21.59
CA GLY A 15 -19.16 -6.96 -22.03
C GLY A 15 -17.91 -7.52 -21.38
N HIS A 16 -17.44 -8.67 -21.86
CA HIS A 16 -16.02 -9.00 -21.81
C HIS A 16 -15.25 -8.01 -22.72
N SER A 17 -14.69 -6.94 -22.16
CA SER A 17 -13.65 -6.17 -22.83
C SER A 17 -12.48 -5.86 -21.86
N SER A 18 -11.31 -6.42 -22.20
CA SER A 18 -9.96 -6.16 -21.66
C SER A 18 -9.71 -6.23 -20.13
N GLN A 19 -10.23 -7.23 -19.41
CA GLN A 19 -9.90 -7.44 -17.99
C GLN A 19 -8.57 -8.14 -17.71
N ARG A 20 -7.80 -8.59 -18.72
CA ARG A 20 -6.69 -9.53 -18.52
C ARG A 20 -5.45 -8.98 -17.79
N ASN A 21 -5.29 -7.66 -17.63
CA ASN A 21 -4.05 -7.07 -17.09
C ASN A 21 -4.24 -6.10 -15.90
N LEU A 22 -5.44 -5.99 -15.30
CA LEU A 22 -5.63 -5.08 -14.17
C LEU A 22 -5.04 -5.64 -12.88
N SER A 23 -4.18 -4.88 -12.22
CA SER A 23 -3.64 -5.24 -10.91
C SER A 23 -4.56 -4.82 -9.74
N VAL A 24 -5.49 -3.89 -10.00
CA VAL A 24 -6.62 -3.57 -9.11
C VAL A 24 -7.91 -3.80 -9.89
N ASN A 25 -8.66 -4.82 -9.48
CA ASN A 25 -9.82 -5.28 -10.21
C ASN A 25 -11.04 -4.35 -10.07
N ALA A 26 -12.05 -4.63 -10.89
CA ALA A 26 -13.36 -4.02 -10.75
C ALA A 26 -13.96 -4.32 -9.37
N GLU A 27 -14.86 -3.43 -8.94
CA GLU A 27 -15.65 -3.64 -7.73
C GLU A 27 -16.50 -4.90 -7.87
N VAL A 28 -16.55 -5.69 -6.79
CA VAL A 28 -17.41 -6.86 -6.67
C VAL A 28 -18.07 -6.85 -5.30
N ASP A 29 -19.27 -7.45 -5.21
CA ASP A 29 -19.93 -7.68 -3.93
C ASP A 29 -19.03 -8.51 -3.00
N MET A 30 -18.92 -8.08 -1.74
CA MET A 30 -18.02 -8.64 -0.76
C MET A 30 -18.37 -10.09 -0.41
N LEU A 31 -19.66 -10.41 -0.28
CA LEU A 31 -20.10 -11.76 0.07
C LEU A 31 -19.97 -12.72 -1.11
N LEU A 32 -20.20 -12.24 -2.34
CA LEU A 32 -19.92 -13.01 -3.55
C LEU A 32 -18.42 -13.26 -3.73
N TYR A 33 -17.57 -12.26 -3.44
CA TYR A 33 -16.12 -12.44 -3.43
C TYR A 33 -15.70 -13.51 -2.41
N CYS A 34 -16.21 -13.39 -1.18
CA CYS A 34 -15.97 -14.35 -0.11
C CYS A 34 -16.38 -15.77 -0.51
N ALA A 35 -17.61 -15.96 -1.02
CA ALA A 35 -18.14 -17.26 -1.42
C ALA A 35 -17.32 -17.91 -2.55
N LYS A 36 -16.75 -17.11 -3.45
CA LYS A 36 -15.85 -17.60 -4.50
C LYS A 36 -14.47 -18.00 -3.97
N LYS A 37 -13.90 -17.24 -3.03
CA LYS A 37 -12.56 -17.47 -2.48
C LYS A 37 -12.55 -18.59 -1.43
N TRP A 38 -13.51 -18.59 -0.51
CA TRP A 38 -13.57 -19.47 0.66
C TRP A 38 -14.64 -20.55 0.52
N LYS A 39 -14.33 -21.59 -0.26
CA LYS A 39 -15.21 -22.74 -0.53
C LYS A 39 -15.04 -23.87 0.48
N GLY A 40 -16.05 -24.75 0.56
CA GLY A 40 -16.01 -25.98 1.36
C GLY A 40 -16.13 -25.77 2.87
N GLU A 41 -15.95 -26.86 3.61
CA GLU A 41 -16.24 -26.97 5.05
C GLU A 41 -14.99 -26.94 5.95
N ALA A 42 -13.82 -26.67 5.39
CA ALA A 42 -12.60 -26.46 6.17
C ALA A 42 -12.83 -25.37 7.23
N LEU A 43 -12.27 -25.55 8.43
CA LEU A 43 -12.46 -24.63 9.56
C LEU A 43 -12.11 -23.18 9.17
N ARG A 44 -10.96 -22.99 8.51
CA ARG A 44 -10.52 -21.67 8.02
C ARG A 44 -11.52 -21.05 7.05
N ALA A 45 -12.08 -21.81 6.13
CA ALA A 45 -13.08 -21.30 5.18
C ALA A 45 -14.37 -20.86 5.90
N ARG A 46 -14.84 -21.65 6.88
CA ARG A 46 -15.99 -21.27 7.73
C ARG A 46 -15.73 -20.01 8.54
N GLN A 47 -14.54 -19.88 9.15
CA GLN A 47 -14.15 -18.70 9.92
C GLN A 47 -14.07 -17.45 9.04
N MET A 48 -13.49 -17.56 7.84
CA MET A 48 -13.39 -16.44 6.92
C MET A 48 -14.76 -15.98 6.42
N ARG A 49 -15.68 -16.89 6.08
CA ARG A 49 -17.05 -16.53 5.72
C ARG A 49 -17.73 -15.70 6.82
N LYS A 50 -17.64 -16.15 8.07
CA LYS A 50 -18.14 -15.39 9.23
C LYS A 50 -17.48 -14.02 9.37
N ALA A 51 -16.16 -13.92 9.19
CA ALA A 51 -15.45 -12.65 9.26
C ALA A 51 -15.90 -11.64 8.20
N TYR A 52 -16.12 -12.11 6.96
CA TYR A 52 -16.68 -11.27 5.90
C TYR A 52 -18.12 -10.84 6.20
N GLU A 53 -18.96 -11.76 6.68
CA GLU A 53 -20.34 -11.44 7.12
C GLU A 53 -20.33 -10.38 8.23
N GLU A 54 -19.45 -10.51 9.23
CA GLU A 54 -19.34 -9.56 10.32
C GLU A 54 -18.95 -8.17 9.81
N VAL A 55 -17.95 -8.07 8.93
CA VAL A 55 -17.54 -6.77 8.37
C VAL A 55 -18.63 -6.17 7.49
N PHE A 56 -19.32 -6.99 6.70
CA PHE A 56 -20.45 -6.57 5.88
C PHE A 56 -21.59 -5.99 6.75
N LEU A 57 -21.95 -6.66 7.84
CA LEU A 57 -23.07 -6.26 8.70
C LEU A 57 -22.69 -5.08 9.62
N LYS A 58 -21.53 -5.14 10.27
CA LYS A 58 -21.10 -4.18 11.30
C LYS A 58 -20.57 -2.87 10.73
N TYR A 59 -19.85 -2.93 9.61
CA TYR A 59 -19.23 -1.75 9.00
C TYR A 59 -19.83 -1.37 7.65
N HIS A 60 -20.90 -2.05 7.23
CA HIS A 60 -21.64 -1.78 6.00
C HIS A 60 -20.75 -1.77 4.73
N ILE A 61 -19.67 -2.55 4.73
CA ILE A 61 -18.79 -2.69 3.57
C ILE A 61 -19.40 -3.73 2.63
N LYS A 62 -20.14 -3.25 1.63
CA LYS A 62 -20.89 -4.11 0.71
C LYS A 62 -20.05 -4.66 -0.44
N SER A 63 -19.03 -3.91 -0.85
CA SER A 63 -18.21 -4.27 -2.00
C SER A 63 -16.72 -4.10 -1.71
N VAL A 64 -15.91 -4.82 -2.47
CA VAL A 64 -14.44 -4.72 -2.45
C VAL A 64 -13.91 -4.65 -3.87
N ARG A 65 -12.74 -4.04 -4.05
CA ARG A 65 -11.90 -4.21 -5.24
C ARG A 65 -10.77 -5.17 -4.89
N PRO A 66 -10.76 -6.36 -5.51
CA PRO A 66 -9.67 -7.30 -5.33
C PRO A 66 -8.37 -6.72 -5.89
N VAL A 67 -7.32 -6.71 -5.07
CA VAL A 67 -5.98 -6.29 -5.49
C VAL A 67 -5.17 -7.54 -5.84
N LYS A 68 -4.26 -7.42 -6.81
CA LYS A 68 -3.36 -8.50 -7.21
C LYS A 68 -2.59 -9.02 -6.00
N ASP A 69 -2.61 -10.34 -5.89
CA ASP A 69 -2.06 -11.11 -4.77
C ASP A 69 -0.56 -11.36 -5.01
N ASP A 70 0.25 -10.31 -4.83
CA ASP A 70 1.70 -10.37 -4.94
C ASP A 70 2.37 -9.55 -3.82
N SER A 71 3.70 -9.64 -3.76
CA SER A 71 4.56 -8.96 -2.79
C SER A 71 4.49 -7.41 -2.83
N TYR A 72 3.77 -6.79 -3.77
CA TYR A 72 3.46 -5.36 -3.79
C TYR A 72 2.02 -5.04 -3.36
N SER A 73 1.22 -6.01 -2.92
CA SER A 73 -0.21 -5.87 -2.61
C SER A 73 -0.53 -4.64 -1.73
N ALA A 74 0.21 -4.46 -0.64
CA ALA A 74 0.04 -3.32 0.27
C ALA A 74 0.30 -1.97 -0.41
N LEU A 75 1.48 -1.78 -1.03
CA LEU A 75 1.83 -0.54 -1.73
C LEU A 75 0.86 -0.23 -2.87
N ARG A 76 0.43 -1.26 -3.60
CA ARG A 76 -0.57 -1.13 -4.66
C ARG A 76 -1.91 -0.64 -4.13
N ALA A 77 -2.41 -1.25 -3.04
CA ALA A 77 -3.70 -0.89 -2.47
C ALA A 77 -3.68 0.53 -1.88
N VAL A 78 -2.62 0.89 -1.17
CA VAL A 78 -2.41 2.24 -0.63
C VAL A 78 -2.36 3.28 -1.75
N LEU A 79 -1.50 3.08 -2.75
CA LEU A 79 -1.30 4.06 -3.81
C LEU A 79 -2.55 4.21 -4.68
N PHE A 80 -3.26 3.11 -4.95
CA PHE A 80 -4.54 3.19 -5.64
C PHE A 80 -5.54 4.06 -4.87
N GLN A 81 -5.65 3.89 -3.55
CA GLN A 81 -6.55 4.71 -2.74
C GLN A 81 -6.16 6.19 -2.76
N VAL A 82 -4.87 6.49 -2.60
CA VAL A 82 -4.32 7.87 -2.68
C VAL A 82 -4.72 8.53 -3.99
N PHE A 83 -4.46 7.87 -5.12
CA PHE A 83 -4.76 8.40 -6.44
C PHE A 83 -6.27 8.48 -6.72
N ASN A 84 -7.02 7.43 -6.40
CA ASN A 84 -8.45 7.37 -6.69
C ASN A 84 -9.23 8.43 -5.88
N GLN A 85 -8.80 8.70 -4.64
CA GLN A 85 -9.39 9.73 -3.80
C GLN A 85 -8.87 11.14 -4.13
N GLY A 86 -7.78 11.26 -4.90
CA GLY A 86 -7.18 12.55 -5.27
C GLY A 86 -6.45 13.22 -4.11
N ILE A 87 -5.90 12.43 -3.19
CA ILE A 87 -5.16 12.93 -2.02
C ILE A 87 -3.93 13.73 -2.51
N PRO A 88 -3.69 14.95 -1.98
CA PRO A 88 -2.57 15.78 -2.39
C PRO A 88 -1.23 15.20 -1.94
N PHE A 89 -0.15 15.72 -2.53
CA PHE A 89 1.20 15.43 -2.03
C PHE A 89 1.31 15.78 -0.54
N PRO A 90 2.07 14.96 0.22
CA PRO A 90 2.49 15.28 1.59
C PRO A 90 3.09 16.68 1.69
N GLY A 91 2.92 17.32 2.85
CA GLY A 91 3.51 18.63 3.17
C GLY A 91 5.01 18.65 2.93
N TRP A 92 5.72 17.64 3.44
CA TRP A 92 7.18 17.55 3.29
C TRP A 92 7.65 17.46 1.83
N MET A 93 6.85 16.89 0.92
CA MET A 93 7.18 16.80 -0.51
C MET A 93 6.96 18.11 -1.26
N LYS A 94 6.26 19.09 -0.66
CA LYS A 94 6.15 20.45 -1.18
C LYS A 94 7.37 21.29 -0.83
N GLU A 95 7.95 21.02 0.34
CA GLU A 95 9.13 21.72 0.87
C GLU A 95 10.44 21.10 0.36
N THR A 96 10.43 19.79 0.10
CA THR A 96 11.60 19.04 -0.38
C THR A 96 11.42 18.60 -1.83
N ASP A 97 12.37 18.98 -2.70
CA ASP A 97 12.38 18.45 -4.08
C ASP A 97 12.84 16.99 -4.09
N ILE A 98 11.86 16.09 -4.07
CA ILE A 98 12.09 14.64 -4.02
C ILE A 98 13.01 14.14 -5.14
N LEU A 99 13.08 14.83 -6.30
CA LEU A 99 13.94 14.43 -7.42
C LEU A 99 15.44 14.60 -7.13
N LYS A 100 15.79 15.44 -6.15
CA LYS A 100 17.18 15.67 -5.72
C LYS A 100 17.61 14.73 -4.59
N LEU A 101 16.67 14.02 -3.97
CA LEU A 101 16.98 13.12 -2.84
C LEU A 101 17.98 12.02 -3.21
N PRO A 102 17.89 11.32 -4.36
CA PRO A 102 18.89 10.32 -4.72
C PRO A 102 20.31 10.92 -4.79
N GLU A 103 20.45 12.14 -5.32
CA GLU A 103 21.76 12.80 -5.39
C GLU A 103 22.28 13.15 -4.00
N LYS A 104 21.43 13.80 -3.19
CA LYS A 104 21.75 14.21 -1.82
C LYS A 104 22.17 13.02 -0.95
N LEU A 105 21.41 11.93 -0.95
CA LEU A 105 21.69 10.77 -0.11
C LEU A 105 22.95 10.03 -0.57
N LEU A 106 23.07 9.71 -1.87
CA LEU A 106 24.16 8.89 -2.37
C LEU A 106 25.51 9.62 -2.36
N TYR A 107 25.52 10.93 -2.63
CA TYR A 107 26.77 11.67 -2.85
C TYR A 107 27.07 12.71 -1.77
N SER A 108 26.06 13.31 -1.13
CA SER A 108 26.28 14.38 -0.14
C SER A 108 26.24 13.88 1.31
N GLN A 109 25.45 12.86 1.62
CA GLN A 109 25.26 12.35 2.99
C GLN A 109 25.99 11.03 3.28
N GLY A 110 26.89 10.61 2.39
CA GLY A 110 27.71 9.41 2.62
C GLY A 110 26.93 8.08 2.59
N CYS A 111 25.67 8.06 2.14
CA CYS A 111 24.86 6.85 2.01
C CYS A 111 25.18 6.08 0.71
N ASN A 112 26.48 5.90 0.40
CA ASN A 112 26.94 5.21 -0.80
C ASN A 112 26.42 3.76 -0.88
N TRP A 113 26.10 3.15 0.27
CA TRP A 113 25.53 1.83 0.38
C TRP A 113 24.15 1.70 -0.27
N ILE A 114 23.43 2.80 -0.54
CA ILE A 114 22.18 2.78 -1.32
C ILE A 114 22.42 2.23 -2.74
N GLN A 115 23.65 2.19 -3.24
CA GLN A 115 23.99 1.46 -4.47
C GLN A 115 23.64 -0.04 -4.42
N GLN A 116 23.31 -0.59 -3.25
CA GLN A 116 22.81 -1.96 -3.07
C GLN A 116 21.27 -2.07 -3.15
N PHE A 117 20.57 -0.98 -3.50
CA PHE A 117 19.11 -1.00 -3.67
C PHE A 117 18.72 -1.90 -4.86
N SER A 118 17.93 -2.94 -4.59
CA SER A 118 17.73 -4.07 -5.51
C SER A 118 16.55 -3.91 -6.47
N PHE A 119 15.69 -2.91 -6.28
CA PHE A 119 14.47 -2.70 -7.07
C PHE A 119 13.51 -3.91 -7.07
N GLY A 120 13.40 -4.59 -5.91
CA GLY A 120 12.46 -5.70 -5.72
C GLY A 120 12.76 -6.87 -6.66
N PRO A 121 11.78 -7.38 -7.44
CA PRO A 121 11.96 -8.54 -8.31
C PRO A 121 13.03 -8.38 -9.37
N GLU A 122 13.43 -7.14 -9.69
CA GLU A 122 14.48 -6.91 -10.67
C GLU A 122 15.84 -7.40 -10.18
N LYS A 123 16.06 -7.45 -8.86
CA LYS A 123 17.34 -7.85 -8.25
C LYS A 123 18.52 -7.12 -8.90
N TYR A 124 18.32 -5.83 -9.12
CA TYR A 124 19.25 -4.98 -9.85
C TYR A 124 20.60 -4.96 -9.14
N ALA A 125 21.64 -5.36 -9.87
CA ALA A 125 23.03 -5.37 -9.42
C ALA A 125 23.92 -4.44 -10.27
N GLY A 126 23.32 -3.51 -11.01
CA GLY A 126 24.04 -2.58 -11.86
C GLY A 126 24.52 -1.32 -11.11
N THR A 127 25.39 -0.54 -11.73
CA THR A 127 26.03 0.64 -11.12
C THR A 127 25.23 1.94 -11.26
N LYS A 128 24.08 1.92 -11.95
CA LYS A 128 23.28 3.11 -12.27
C LYS A 128 22.08 3.30 -11.34
N VAL A 129 22.21 2.94 -10.06
CA VAL A 129 21.12 3.03 -9.07
C VAL A 129 20.58 4.45 -8.97
N TYR A 130 21.45 5.46 -8.86
CA TYR A 130 21.06 6.87 -8.84
C TYR A 130 20.09 7.23 -9.97
N GLY A 131 20.48 6.97 -11.23
CA GLY A 131 19.67 7.33 -12.39
C GLY A 131 18.36 6.56 -12.45
N LYS A 132 18.34 5.33 -11.94
CA LYS A 132 17.14 4.49 -11.90
C LYS A 132 16.16 4.95 -10.82
N LEU A 133 16.64 5.29 -9.62
CA LEU A 133 15.85 5.90 -8.55
C LEU A 133 15.23 7.22 -9.00
N ARG A 134 16.03 8.10 -9.62
CA ARG A 134 15.56 9.39 -10.15
C ARG A 134 14.41 9.21 -11.15
N ARG A 135 14.54 8.27 -12.09
CA ARG A 135 13.47 7.94 -13.05
C ARG A 135 12.20 7.41 -12.38
N CYS A 136 12.32 6.61 -11.31
CA CYS A 136 11.16 6.14 -10.55
C CYS A 136 10.42 7.32 -9.92
N LEU A 137 11.15 8.25 -9.29
CA LEU A 137 10.61 9.45 -8.68
C LEU A 137 10.01 10.43 -9.71
N GLU A 138 10.60 10.55 -10.90
CA GLU A 138 10.04 11.34 -12.00
C GLU A 138 8.67 10.81 -12.43
N VAL A 139 8.53 9.49 -12.59
CA VAL A 139 7.23 8.85 -12.90
C VAL A 139 6.24 9.07 -11.75
N PHE A 140 6.68 8.85 -10.51
CA PHE A 140 5.85 9.07 -9.32
C PHE A 140 5.32 10.50 -9.22
N LYS A 141 6.20 11.50 -9.34
CA LYS A 141 5.83 12.91 -9.30
C LYS A 141 4.89 13.28 -10.45
N LYS A 142 5.17 12.78 -11.66
CA LYS A 142 4.34 13.04 -12.85
C LYS A 142 2.92 12.51 -12.67
N GLU A 143 2.76 11.22 -12.37
CA GLU A 143 1.44 10.58 -12.31
C GLU A 143 0.59 11.15 -11.15
N TRP A 144 1.20 11.44 -9.99
CA TRP A 144 0.50 12.06 -8.87
C TRP A 144 0.07 13.51 -9.22
N THR A 145 0.94 14.31 -9.86
CA THR A 145 0.62 15.68 -10.32
C THR A 145 -0.51 15.67 -11.36
N GLU A 146 -0.61 14.66 -12.21
CA GLU A 146 -1.68 14.54 -13.19
C GLU A 146 -3.03 14.17 -12.55
N ILE A 147 -3.02 13.29 -11.56
CA ILE A 147 -4.25 12.76 -10.94
C ILE A 147 -4.83 13.70 -9.89
N CYS A 148 -4.00 14.22 -8.97
CA CYS A 148 -4.47 14.93 -7.78
C CYS A 148 -5.36 16.15 -8.08
N PRO A 149 -5.03 17.04 -9.04
CA PRO A 149 -5.84 18.24 -9.30
C PRO A 149 -7.22 17.93 -9.90
N SER A 150 -7.45 16.72 -10.40
CA SER A 150 -8.70 16.35 -11.08
C SER A 150 -9.84 16.26 -10.07
N LYS A 151 -10.77 17.22 -10.11
CA LYS A 151 -12.00 17.19 -9.28
C LYS A 151 -12.98 16.09 -9.72
N ASP A 152 -12.95 15.66 -10.98
CA ASP A 152 -13.83 14.61 -11.51
C ASP A 152 -13.39 13.19 -11.06
N PRO A 153 -14.22 12.48 -10.25
CA PRO A 153 -13.93 11.11 -9.83
C PRO A 153 -13.92 10.09 -10.98
N ALA A 154 -14.67 10.31 -12.06
CA ALA A 154 -14.66 9.41 -13.22
C ALA A 154 -13.32 9.51 -13.98
N LYS A 155 -12.82 10.73 -14.20
CA LYS A 155 -11.48 10.98 -14.73
C LYS A 155 -10.39 10.37 -13.87
N ARG A 156 -10.42 10.57 -12.53
CA ARG A 156 -9.44 9.95 -11.61
C ARG A 156 -9.45 8.42 -11.71
N ARG A 157 -10.64 7.80 -11.71
CA ARG A 157 -10.78 6.35 -11.89
C ARG A 157 -10.20 5.85 -13.21
N LYS A 158 -10.40 6.60 -14.31
CA LYS A 158 -9.84 6.26 -15.62
C LYS A 158 -8.30 6.32 -15.60
N LEU A 159 -7.72 7.37 -15.03
CA LEU A 159 -6.27 7.51 -14.88
C LEU A 159 -5.68 6.39 -14.01
N CYS A 160 -6.31 6.09 -12.86
CA CYS A 160 -5.92 4.95 -12.03
C CYS A 160 -5.97 3.64 -12.83
N LYS A 161 -7.06 3.38 -13.56
CA LYS A 161 -7.17 2.18 -14.40
C LYS A 161 -6.03 2.07 -15.41
N THR A 162 -5.61 3.18 -16.02
CA THR A 162 -4.48 3.22 -16.94
C THR A 162 -3.17 2.87 -16.23
N ILE A 163 -2.88 3.49 -15.07
CA ILE A 163 -1.67 3.20 -14.29
C ILE A 163 -1.65 1.74 -13.86
N PHE A 164 -2.72 1.27 -13.21
CA PHE A 164 -2.83 -0.08 -12.65
C PHE A 164 -3.16 -1.17 -13.69
N SER A 165 -2.82 -0.89 -14.95
CA SER A 165 -2.79 -1.83 -16.08
C SER A 165 -1.43 -1.89 -16.76
N ASP A 166 -0.48 -1.06 -16.33
CA ASP A 166 0.89 -0.96 -16.82
C ASP A 166 1.86 -1.38 -15.71
N GLU A 167 2.27 -2.64 -15.75
CA GLU A 167 3.13 -3.25 -14.73
C GLU A 167 4.49 -2.55 -14.61
N ALA A 168 5.07 -2.08 -15.72
CA ALA A 168 6.35 -1.39 -15.69
C ALA A 168 6.24 -0.02 -15.01
N LYS A 169 5.12 0.68 -15.23
CA LYS A 169 4.83 1.93 -14.54
C LYS A 169 4.52 1.70 -13.07
N GLU A 170 3.67 0.74 -12.73
CA GLU A 170 3.37 0.35 -11.34
C GLU A 170 4.64 0.08 -10.52
N ARG A 171 5.54 -0.75 -11.05
CA ARG A 171 6.81 -1.08 -10.37
C ARG A 171 7.63 0.17 -10.07
N LYS A 172 7.73 1.12 -11.02
CA LYS A 172 8.44 2.40 -10.77
C LYS A 172 7.81 3.21 -9.65
N LEU A 173 6.48 3.21 -9.54
CA LEU A 173 5.78 3.89 -8.45
C LEU A 173 6.08 3.25 -7.10
N TYR A 174 6.10 1.91 -7.03
CA TYR A 174 6.41 1.19 -5.78
C TYR A 174 7.86 1.38 -5.36
N GLU A 175 8.80 1.31 -6.29
CA GLU A 175 10.23 1.55 -5.99
C GLU A 175 10.50 3.01 -5.60
N ALA A 176 9.75 3.97 -6.14
CA ALA A 176 9.78 5.36 -5.67
C ALA A 176 9.32 5.46 -4.21
N ILE A 177 8.19 4.83 -3.85
CA ILE A 177 7.70 4.84 -2.46
C ILE A 177 8.71 4.17 -1.53
N LYS A 178 9.25 3.00 -1.90
CA LYS A 178 10.29 2.31 -1.12
C LYS A 178 11.49 3.21 -0.86
N PHE A 179 11.98 3.92 -1.87
CA PHE A 179 13.08 4.86 -1.69
C PHE A 179 12.72 6.04 -0.77
N LEU A 180 11.50 6.57 -0.84
CA LEU A 180 11.02 7.64 0.04
C LEU A 180 10.83 7.14 1.49
N MET A 181 10.45 5.87 1.67
CA MET A 181 10.46 5.20 2.98
C MET A 181 11.90 5.12 3.52
N LEU A 182 12.87 4.73 2.69
CA LEU A 182 14.29 4.69 3.09
C LEU A 182 14.82 6.07 3.50
N TYR A 183 14.43 7.12 2.77
CA TYR A 183 14.76 8.50 3.13
C TYR A 183 14.32 8.82 4.56
N TRP A 184 13.07 8.50 4.92
CA TRP A 184 12.58 8.70 6.28
C TRP A 184 13.23 7.82 7.33
N VAL A 185 13.67 6.61 6.97
CA VAL A 185 14.44 5.75 7.88
C VAL A 185 15.81 6.34 8.15
N ILE A 186 16.50 6.88 7.13
CA ILE A 186 17.78 7.57 7.31
C ILE A 186 17.60 8.81 8.21
N ASP A 187 16.61 9.65 7.87
CA ASP A 187 16.30 10.85 8.63
C ASP A 187 15.94 10.53 10.09
N GLY A 188 15.10 9.52 10.31
CA GLY A 188 14.69 9.08 11.63
C GLY A 188 15.85 8.50 12.45
N TYR A 189 16.76 7.77 11.82
CA TYR A 189 17.94 7.23 12.49
C TYR A 189 18.87 8.34 13.01
N GLU A 190 19.13 9.36 12.21
CA GLU A 190 19.97 10.50 12.63
C GLU A 190 19.29 11.32 13.73
N ASN A 191 17.98 11.57 13.61
CA ASN A 191 17.22 12.27 14.66
C ASN A 191 17.22 11.51 16.00
N ILE A 192 17.13 10.18 15.99
CA ILE A 192 17.22 9.37 17.22
C ILE A 192 18.60 9.51 17.86
N LYS A 193 19.69 9.50 17.08
CA LYS A 193 21.05 9.71 17.60
C LYS A 193 21.23 11.09 18.21
N GLU A 194 20.59 12.11 17.63
CA GLU A 194 20.59 13.48 18.12
C GLU A 194 19.69 13.68 19.36
N GLY A 195 18.95 12.64 19.78
CA GLY A 195 18.06 12.68 20.94
C GLY A 195 16.73 13.38 20.67
N HIS A 196 16.34 13.55 19.40
CA HIS A 196 15.05 14.12 19.03
C HIS A 196 13.91 13.11 19.21
N ASN A 197 12.74 13.63 19.57
CA ASN A 197 11.53 12.82 19.72
C ASN A 197 10.92 12.53 18.34
N LEU A 198 10.84 11.24 18.00
CA LEU A 198 10.16 10.74 16.80
C LEU A 198 8.94 9.89 17.17
N PRO A 199 8.02 9.65 16.21
CA PRO A 199 6.97 8.67 16.39
C PRO A 199 7.52 7.31 16.85
N GLN A 200 6.81 6.66 17.79
CA GLN A 200 7.30 5.44 18.46
C GLN A 200 7.64 4.29 17.50
N PHE A 201 7.00 4.24 16.33
CA PHE A 201 7.25 3.19 15.35
C PHE A 201 8.70 3.17 14.83
N PHE A 202 9.43 4.31 14.84
CA PHE A 202 10.85 4.31 14.50
C PHE A 202 11.68 3.51 15.51
N ASN A 203 11.37 3.63 16.80
CA ASN A 203 12.02 2.81 17.82
C ASN A 203 11.70 1.33 17.62
N LEU A 204 10.44 1.00 17.29
CA LEU A 204 10.06 -0.39 16.98
C LEU A 204 10.81 -0.92 15.74
N LEU A 205 11.00 -0.07 14.72
CA LEU A 205 11.76 -0.40 13.51
C LEU A 205 13.22 -0.73 13.84
N PHE A 206 13.91 0.15 14.58
CA PHE A 206 15.34 -0.01 14.90
C PHE A 206 15.63 -1.01 16.03
N SER A 207 14.62 -1.43 16.80
CA SER A 207 14.78 -2.45 17.84
C SER A 207 14.85 -3.89 17.29
N ARG A 208 14.60 -4.09 15.99
CA ARG A 208 14.71 -5.42 15.37
C ARG A 208 16.17 -5.72 15.03
N ASP A 209 16.60 -6.94 15.33
CA ASP A 209 17.96 -7.43 15.01
C ASP A 209 18.33 -7.29 13.52
N THR A 210 17.33 -7.35 12.64
CA THR A 210 17.52 -7.28 11.17
C THR A 210 17.35 -5.88 10.59
N SER A 211 17.07 -4.86 11.41
CA SER A 211 16.95 -3.45 10.95
C SER A 211 17.44 -2.45 11.99
N SER A 212 18.54 -2.74 12.67
CA SER A 212 19.17 -1.86 13.69
C SER A 212 19.65 -0.50 13.16
N ASP A 213 19.81 -0.39 11.83
CA ASP A 213 20.28 0.79 11.13
C ASP A 213 19.67 0.86 9.72
N PRO A 214 19.75 2.01 9.01
CA PRO A 214 19.14 2.18 7.70
C PRO A 214 19.65 1.22 6.61
N LEU A 215 20.92 0.81 6.65
CA LEU A 215 21.47 -0.15 5.70
C LEU A 215 20.87 -1.54 5.95
N SER A 216 20.89 -1.99 7.20
CA SER A 216 20.26 -3.26 7.61
C SER A 216 18.78 -3.29 7.24
N PHE A 217 18.03 -2.21 7.49
CA PHE A 217 16.65 -2.07 7.05
C PHE A 217 16.51 -2.21 5.52
N MET A 218 17.35 -1.50 4.75
CA MET A 218 17.28 -1.54 3.30
C MET A 218 17.49 -2.97 2.77
N ILE A 219 18.53 -3.65 3.24
CA ILE A 219 18.92 -4.98 2.73
C ILE A 219 17.91 -6.05 3.14
N ASN A 220 17.50 -6.07 4.40
CA ASN A 220 16.74 -7.18 4.96
C ASN A 220 15.22 -7.04 4.82
N HIS A 221 14.72 -5.80 4.70
CA HIS A 221 13.27 -5.53 4.71
C HIS A 221 12.82 -4.82 3.45
N LEU A 222 13.46 -3.70 3.10
CA LEU A 222 13.01 -2.87 1.98
C LEU A 222 13.25 -3.53 0.62
N ASN A 223 14.45 -4.05 0.38
CA ASN A 223 14.84 -4.69 -0.87
C ASN A 223 13.94 -5.90 -1.22
N PRO A 224 13.63 -6.81 -0.26
CA PRO A 224 12.70 -7.91 -0.46
C PRO A 224 11.25 -7.52 -0.79
N ILE A 225 10.79 -6.31 -0.46
CA ILE A 225 9.42 -5.86 -0.76
C ILE A 225 9.20 -5.89 -2.27
N GLY A 226 8.19 -6.64 -2.68
CA GLY A 226 7.84 -6.84 -4.08
C GLY A 226 8.43 -8.09 -4.71
N ASP A 227 9.51 -8.63 -4.15
CA ASP A 227 10.17 -9.88 -4.59
C ASP A 227 9.69 -11.05 -3.73
N THR A 228 10.33 -11.27 -2.58
CA THR A 228 10.06 -12.42 -1.70
C THR A 228 9.11 -12.11 -0.55
N THR A 229 8.90 -10.83 -0.22
CA THR A 229 8.07 -10.41 0.93
C THR A 229 7.17 -9.22 0.58
N GLY A 230 6.10 -9.05 1.36
CA GLY A 230 5.25 -7.86 1.34
C GLY A 230 5.68 -6.83 2.38
N VAL A 231 4.93 -5.75 2.49
CA VAL A 231 5.09 -4.74 3.56
C VAL A 231 4.58 -5.35 4.88
N GLU A 232 5.43 -5.44 5.91
CA GLU A 232 4.99 -5.90 7.23
C GLU A 232 4.31 -4.77 8.02
N GLN A 233 3.77 -5.10 9.20
CA GLN A 233 2.99 -4.14 9.99
C GLN A 233 3.81 -2.91 10.40
N VAL A 234 5.08 -3.06 10.78
CA VAL A 234 5.92 -1.92 11.16
C VAL A 234 6.21 -1.01 9.96
N GLU A 235 6.43 -1.59 8.77
CA GLU A 235 6.60 -0.82 7.54
C GLU A 235 5.29 -0.14 7.08
N MET A 236 4.10 -0.65 7.45
CA MET A 236 2.85 0.05 7.18
C MET A 236 2.77 1.41 7.88
N PHE A 237 3.32 1.55 9.10
CA PHE A 237 3.47 2.86 9.75
C PHE A 237 4.35 3.79 8.91
N LEU A 238 5.47 3.27 8.40
CA LEU A 238 6.39 4.03 7.57
C LEU A 238 5.77 4.43 6.22
N VAL A 239 4.93 3.58 5.61
CA VAL A 239 4.17 3.93 4.40
C VAL A 239 3.19 5.07 4.70
N GLY A 240 2.38 4.95 5.75
CA GLY A 240 1.43 6.00 6.16
C GLY A 240 2.14 7.32 6.47
N TYR A 241 3.27 7.25 7.20
CA TYR A 241 4.10 8.40 7.53
C TYR A 241 4.72 9.07 6.29
N THR A 242 5.30 8.28 5.39
CA THR A 242 5.91 8.77 4.14
C THR A 242 4.91 9.50 3.26
N LEU A 243 3.68 9.00 3.20
CA LEU A 243 2.61 9.54 2.35
C LEU A 243 1.67 10.50 3.09
N GLU A 244 1.91 10.80 4.38
CA GLU A 244 1.02 11.59 5.24
C GLU A 244 -0.46 11.19 5.12
N VAL A 245 -0.72 9.88 5.14
CA VAL A 245 -2.06 9.29 5.10
C VAL A 245 -2.29 8.39 6.30
N LYS A 246 -3.51 8.43 6.81
CA LYS A 246 -4.00 7.52 7.83
C LYS A 246 -4.53 6.27 7.17
N ILE A 247 -3.82 5.16 7.30
CA ILE A 247 -4.20 3.88 6.69
C ILE A 247 -5.04 3.09 7.69
N LYS A 248 -6.36 3.14 7.52
CA LYS A 248 -7.31 2.31 8.28
C LYS A 248 -7.39 0.92 7.66
N VAL A 249 -7.07 -0.12 8.42
CA VAL A 249 -7.11 -1.51 7.97
C VAL A 249 -8.15 -2.30 8.75
N PHE A 250 -9.09 -2.91 8.03
CA PHE A 250 -10.01 -3.91 8.55
C PHE A 250 -9.36 -5.30 8.49
N ARG A 251 -9.00 -5.86 9.64
CA ARG A 251 -8.38 -7.19 9.77
C ARG A 251 -9.47 -8.23 10.01
N LEU A 252 -9.91 -8.88 8.93
CA LEU A 252 -11.07 -9.78 8.94
C LEU A 252 -10.97 -10.86 10.02
N THR A 253 -9.82 -11.52 10.12
CA THR A 253 -9.58 -12.58 11.12
C THR A 253 -9.54 -12.09 12.57
N LYS A 254 -9.54 -10.77 12.79
CA LYS A 254 -9.52 -10.12 14.10
C LYS A 254 -10.81 -9.38 14.41
N CYS A 255 -11.87 -9.52 13.60
CA CYS A 255 -13.03 -8.65 13.73
C CYS A 255 -13.93 -8.89 14.95
N SER A 256 -13.82 -10.07 15.55
CA SER A 256 -14.38 -10.39 16.87
C SER A 256 -13.61 -9.77 18.04
N THR A 257 -12.52 -9.03 17.79
CA THR A 257 -11.67 -8.40 18.81
C THR A 257 -11.58 -6.89 18.58
N GLU A 258 -11.03 -6.16 19.55
CA GLU A 258 -10.70 -4.73 19.41
C GLU A 258 -9.75 -4.44 18.23
N LYS A 259 -8.95 -5.43 17.80
CA LYS A 259 -8.00 -5.33 16.69
C LYS A 259 -8.64 -5.51 15.31
N CYS A 260 -9.97 -5.46 15.21
CA CYS A 260 -10.68 -5.47 13.92
C CYS A 260 -10.26 -4.31 13.03
N GLN A 261 -10.11 -3.12 13.62
CA GLN A 261 -9.65 -1.92 12.95
C GLN A 261 -8.32 -1.51 13.57
N VAL A 262 -7.33 -1.28 12.73
CA VAL A 262 -6.03 -0.72 13.12
C VAL A 262 -5.71 0.46 12.22
N PHE A 263 -4.90 1.38 12.70
CA PHE A 263 -4.50 2.58 11.99
C PHE A 263 -2.98 2.64 11.86
N TYR A 264 -2.50 2.96 10.67
CA TYR A 264 -1.08 3.14 10.40
C TYR A 264 -0.84 4.56 9.83
N PRO A 265 -0.06 5.42 10.50
CA PRO A 265 0.38 5.26 11.89
C PRO A 265 -0.77 5.40 12.91
N GLU A 266 -0.54 5.01 14.16
CA GLU A 266 -1.46 5.25 15.28
C GLU A 266 -1.45 6.73 15.69
N ASP A 267 -0.25 7.33 15.74
CA ASP A 267 -0.02 8.74 16.07
C ASP A 267 -0.05 9.64 14.81
N TYR A 268 -1.19 9.66 14.13
CA TYR A 268 -1.39 10.51 12.94
C TYR A 268 -1.80 11.94 13.30
N LYS A 269 -1.44 12.91 12.44
CA LYS A 269 -1.91 14.30 12.57
C LYS A 269 -3.37 14.42 12.10
N CYS A 270 -4.14 15.31 12.72
CA CYS A 270 -5.57 15.46 12.45
C CYS A 270 -5.91 15.87 11.00
N ASP A 271 -4.95 16.43 10.27
CA ASP A 271 -5.10 16.89 8.89
C ASP A 271 -4.80 15.81 7.83
N TRP A 272 -4.34 14.62 8.24
CA TRP A 272 -4.02 13.53 7.32
C TRP A 272 -5.28 12.88 6.75
N HIS A 273 -5.24 12.59 5.45
CA HIS A 273 -6.36 11.96 4.77
C HIS A 273 -6.46 10.48 5.15
N GLU A 274 -7.66 10.00 5.43
CA GLU A 274 -7.92 8.60 5.77
C GLU A 274 -8.18 7.77 4.50
N ILE A 275 -7.44 6.67 4.34
CA ILE A 275 -7.72 5.62 3.36
C ILE A 275 -8.08 4.32 4.08
N CYS A 276 -8.91 3.50 3.44
CA CYS A 276 -9.36 2.23 4.00
C CYS A 276 -8.87 1.05 3.17
N LEU A 277 -8.42 -0.01 3.85
CA LEU A 277 -8.03 -1.31 3.29
C LEU A 277 -8.70 -2.44 4.08
N VAL A 278 -8.77 -3.64 3.50
CA VAL A 278 -9.22 -4.86 4.19
C VAL A 278 -8.23 -5.98 3.93
N THR A 279 -7.89 -6.74 4.96
CA THR A 279 -6.94 -7.85 4.87
C THR A 279 -7.45 -9.10 5.59
N GLU A 280 -7.07 -10.26 5.07
CA GLU A 280 -7.33 -11.55 5.67
C GLU A 280 -6.18 -12.01 6.59
N ASP A 281 -4.95 -11.56 6.31
CA ASP A 281 -3.72 -12.16 6.82
C ASP A 281 -2.58 -11.16 7.11
N ASP A 282 -2.85 -9.86 7.01
CA ASP A 282 -1.90 -8.74 7.16
C ASP A 282 -0.77 -8.69 6.11
N ARG A 283 -0.89 -9.49 5.04
CA ARG A 283 0.07 -9.52 3.93
C ARG A 283 -0.57 -9.03 2.64
N HIS A 284 -1.83 -9.37 2.43
CA HIS A 284 -2.57 -9.07 1.21
C HIS A 284 -3.75 -8.16 1.50
N TYR A 285 -3.88 -7.08 0.73
CA TYR A 285 -4.80 -5.99 1.02
C TYR A 285 -5.74 -5.75 -0.14
N ASN A 286 -7.03 -5.91 0.10
CA ASN A 286 -8.08 -5.47 -0.82
C ASN A 286 -8.59 -4.08 -0.45
N ILE A 287 -9.31 -3.45 -1.38
CA ILE A 287 -9.82 -2.09 -1.16
C ILE A 287 -11.33 -2.16 -0.90
N PRO A 288 -11.82 -1.85 0.31
CA PRO A 288 -13.25 -1.77 0.60
C PRO A 288 -13.86 -0.54 -0.08
N ILE A 289 -15.09 -0.69 -0.58
CA ILE A 289 -15.89 0.42 -1.09
C ILE A 289 -16.82 0.87 0.03
N ILE A 290 -16.46 2.01 0.63
CA ILE A 290 -17.22 2.62 1.71
C ILE A 290 -18.05 3.74 1.09
N THR A 291 -19.37 3.63 1.21
CA THR A 291 -20.28 4.73 0.87
C THR A 291 -20.26 5.69 2.05
N LYS A 292 -19.90 6.96 1.79
CA LYS A 292 -20.08 8.05 2.76
C LYS A 292 -21.51 8.54 2.71
#